data_AF-A0A941ZJE6-F1
#
_entry.id   AF-A0A941ZJE6-F1
#
_cell.length_a   1.000
_cell.length_b   1.000
_cell.length_c   1.000
_cell.angle_alpha   90.00
_cell.angle_beta   90.00
_cell.angle_gamma   90.00
#
_symmetry.space_group_name_H-M   'P 1'
#
loop_
_entity.id
_entity.type
_entity.pdbx_description
1 polymer ?
#
loop_
_entity_poly.entity_id
_entity_poly.type
_entity_poly.pdbx_seq_one_letter_code
_entity_poly.pdbx_strand_id
1 'polypeptide(L)' 'MITRNYEPRGMYILDMIFISEEPHVVFEWKQREDGQHIPVVYAPVEQQFLETMPAGSGFDFMYRLAVEDPRPDPEE' A
#
# COMPACT_ATOMS: atom_id res chain seq x y z
N MET A 1 3.98 -1.97 8.30
CA MET A 1 3.60 -0.91 9.26
C MET A 1 3.35 0.37 8.48
N ILE A 2 2.33 1.15 8.83
CA ILE A 2 2.07 2.45 8.21
C ILE A 2 2.38 3.57 9.20
N THR A 3 3.04 4.61 8.71
CA THR A 3 3.27 5.88 9.42
C THR A 3 2.50 7.00 8.73
N ARG A 4 2.16 8.05 9.47
CA ARG A 4 1.64 9.30 8.92
C ARG A 4 2.18 10.46 9.72
N ASN A 5 2.75 11.46 9.05
CA ASN A 5 3.52 12.53 9.67
C ASN A 5 4.58 11.99 10.64
N TYR A 6 5.26 10.90 10.25
CA TYR A 6 6.24 10.19 11.08
C TYR A 6 5.67 9.54 12.36
N GLU A 7 4.35 9.55 12.56
CA GLU A 7 3.71 8.86 13.68
C GLU A 7 3.21 7.46 13.26
N PRO A 8 3.49 6.40 14.05
CA PRO A 8 2.99 5.07 13.77
C PRO A 8 1.46 5.00 13.83
N ARG A 9 0.83 4.51 12.76
CA ARG A 9 -0.62 4.22 12.72
C ARG A 9 -0.95 2.75 12.92
N GLY A 10 0.03 1.87 12.77
CA GLY A 10 -0.08 0.44 13.06
C GLY A 10 0.15 -0.46 11.84
N MET A 11 -0.42 -1.66 11.90
CA MET A 11 -0.36 -2.65 10.81
C MET A 11 -1.63 -2.58 9.97
N TYR A 12 -1.46 -2.60 8.64
CA TYR A 12 -2.55 -2.51 7.67
C TYR A 12 -2.42 -3.61 6.63
N ILE A 13 -3.57 -4.05 6.12
CA ILE A 13 -3.67 -4.88 4.92
C ILE A 13 -4.05 -3.92 3.79
N LEU A 14 -3.22 -3.86 2.75
CA LEU A 14 -3.37 -2.96 1.61
C LEU A 14 -3.22 -3.76 0.32
N ASP A 15 -3.86 -3.27 -0.74
CA ASP A 15 -3.61 -3.77 -2.09
C ASP A 15 -2.21 -3.35 -2.56
N MET A 16 -1.63 -4.16 -3.44
CA MET A 16 -0.34 -3.88 -4.06
C MET A 16 -0.48 -3.94 -5.59
N ILE A 17 0.18 -3.01 -6.28
CA ILE A 17 0.26 -2.95 -7.74
C ILE A 17 1.72 -2.90 -8.17
N PHE A 18 1.98 -3.20 -9.44
CA PHE A 18 3.30 -3.06 -10.06
C PHE A 18 3.24 -2.00 -11.16
N ILE A 19 4.08 -0.98 -11.06
CA ILE A 19 4.24 0.06 -12.07
C ILE A 19 5.66 -0.07 -12.61
N SER A 20 5.80 -0.43 -13.89
CA SER A 20 7.13 -0.67 -14.51
C SER A 20 7.99 -1.65 -13.71
N GLU A 21 7.40 -2.76 -13.23
CA GLU A 21 8.03 -3.78 -12.38
C GLU A 21 8.34 -3.35 -10.93
N GLU A 22 8.12 -2.08 -10.57
CA GLU A 22 8.32 -1.60 -9.19
C GLU A 22 7.04 -1.78 -8.36
N PRO A 23 7.12 -2.43 -7.18
CA PRO A 23 5.96 -2.65 -6.33
C PRO A 23 5.55 -1.36 -5.60
N HIS A 24 4.24 -1.13 -5.56
CA HIS A 24 3.63 0.00 -4.86
C HIS A 24 2.44 -0.48 -4.03
N VAL A 25 2.32 0.01 -2.81
CA VAL A 25 1.11 -0.21 -1.99
C VAL A 25 0.09 0.88 -2.28
N VAL A 26 -1.19 0.50 -2.34
CA VAL A 26 -2.29 1.42 -2.68
C VAL A 26 -3.04 1.82 -1.40
N PHE A 27 -3.18 3.13 -1.20
CA PHE A 27 -3.91 3.71 -0.08
C PHE A 27 -5.32 4.18 -0.46
N GLU A 28 -5.54 4.49 -1.75
CA GLU A 28 -6.83 4.93 -2.24
C GLU A 28 -7.07 4.53 -3.70
N TRP A 29 -8.27 4.01 -3.94
CA TRP A 29 -8.81 3.70 -5.26
C TRP A 29 -9.89 4.71 -5.61
N LYS A 30 -9.87 5.21 -6.85
CA LYS A 30 -10.97 6.01 -7.42
C LYS A 30 -11.72 5.18 -8.44
N GLN A 31 -13.03 5.10 -8.27
CA GLN A 31 -13.92 4.54 -9.28
C GLN A 31 -14.08 5.54 -10.44
N ARG A 32 -13.86 5.08 -11.66
CA ARG A 32 -14.13 5.82 -12.90
C ARG A 32 -15.59 5.66 -13.32
N GLU A 33 -16.05 6.54 -14.20
CA GLU A 33 -17.41 6.51 -14.76
C GLU A 33 -17.73 5.22 -15.53
N ASP A 34 -16.70 4.54 -16.05
CA ASP A 34 -16.81 3.25 -16.74
C ASP A 34 -16.81 2.04 -15.78
N GLY A 35 -16.78 2.28 -14.46
CA GLY A 35 -16.77 1.26 -13.42
C GLY A 35 -15.39 0.71 -13.06
N GLN A 36 -14.31 1.14 -13.73
CA GLN A 36 -12.96 0.71 -13.40
C GLN A 36 -12.45 1.38 -12.11
N HIS A 37 -11.66 0.65 -11.32
CA HIS A 37 -10.93 1.23 -10.20
C HIS A 37 -9.52 1.58 -10.65
N ILE A 38 -9.11 2.82 -10.41
CA ILE A 38 -7.72 3.26 -10.61
C ILE A 38 -7.08 3.64 -9.28
N PRO A 39 -5.81 3.27 -9.06
CA PRO A 39 -5.09 3.69 -7.86
C PRO A 39 -4.81 5.19 -8.00
N VAL A 40 -5.25 5.99 -7.04
CA VAL A 40 -5.05 7.45 -7.05
C VAL A 40 -4.08 7.93 -5.98
N VAL A 41 -3.94 7.14 -4.91
CA VAL A 41 -2.93 7.37 -3.89
C VAL A 41 -2.21 6.05 -3.63
N TYR A 42 -0.91 6.04 -3.90
CA TYR A 42 -0.05 4.87 -3.76
C TYR A 42 1.38 5.31 -3.43
N ALA A 43 2.15 4.44 -2.80
CA ALA A 43 3.55 4.71 -2.45
C ALA A 43 4.44 3.53 -2.88
N PRO A 44 5.65 3.80 -3.41
CA PRO A 44 6.60 2.75 -3.75
C PRO A 44 7.05 2.02 -2.48
N VAL A 45 7.31 0.73 -2.62
CA VAL A 45 7.96 -0.09 -1.60
C VAL A 45 9.20 -0.74 -2.18
N GLU A 46 10.22 -0.95 -1.36
CA GLU A 46 11.45 -1.57 -1.86
C GLU A 46 11.31 -3.09 -1.88
N GLN A 47 11.47 -3.69 -3.05
CA GLN A 47 11.26 -5.12 -3.27
C GLN A 47 12.05 -6.02 -2.32
N GLN A 48 13.27 -5.61 -1.91
CA GLN A 48 14.12 -6.36 -0.99
C GLN A 48 13.54 -6.54 0.42
N PHE A 49 12.54 -5.73 0.81
CA PHE A 49 11.85 -5.85 2.09
C PHE A 49 10.46 -6.49 2.00
N LEU A 50 10.04 -6.91 0.79
CA LEU A 50 8.86 -7.75 0.59
C LEU A 50 9.22 -9.23 0.81
N GLU A 51 8.51 -9.88 1.72
CA GLU A 51 8.56 -11.32 1.91
C GLU A 51 7.31 -11.96 1.31
N THR A 52 7.49 -12.95 0.42
CA THR A 52 6.37 -13.77 -0.05
C THR A 52 5.86 -14.63 1.09
N MET A 53 4.55 -14.60 1.31
CA MET A 53 3.92 -15.38 2.36
C MET A 53 3.65 -16.82 1.88
N PRO A 54 3.61 -17.80 2.80
CA PRO A 54 3.20 -19.16 2.45
C PRO A 54 1.79 -19.20 1.86
N ALA A 55 1.59 -20.11 0.92
CA ALA A 55 0.26 -20.37 0.35
C ALA A 55 -0.75 -20.70 1.46
N GLY A 56 -1.95 -20.12 1.38
CA GLY A 56 -3.01 -20.32 2.37
C GLY A 56 -2.98 -19.37 3.57
N SER A 57 -2.01 -18.44 3.64
CA SER A 57 -1.94 -17.43 4.69
C SER A 57 -3.00 -16.31 4.58
N GLY A 58 -3.68 -16.22 3.44
CA GLY A 58 -4.68 -15.17 3.14
C GLY A 58 -4.07 -13.86 2.63
N PHE A 59 -2.74 -13.76 2.54
CA PHE A 59 -2.01 -12.62 2.03
C PHE A 59 -0.88 -13.11 1.11
N ASP A 60 -0.53 -12.32 0.09
CA ASP A 60 0.55 -12.70 -0.83
C ASP A 60 1.93 -12.25 -0.30
N PHE A 61 1.99 -11.10 0.37
CA PHE A 61 3.24 -10.47 0.80
C PHE A 61 3.15 -9.87 2.20
N MET A 62 4.29 -9.82 2.88
CA MET A 62 4.51 -9.05 4.09
C MET A 62 5.65 -8.05 3.87
N TYR A 63 5.41 -6.77 4.15
CA TYR A 63 6.42 -5.72 4.04
C TYR A 63 7.03 -5.38 5.40
N ARG A 64 8.36 -5.44 5.49
CA ARG A 64 9.10 -5.36 6.76
C ARG A 64 9.42 -3.95 7.24
N LEU A 65 9.29 -2.93 6.39
CA LEU A 65 9.54 -1.54 6.77
C LEU A 65 8.24 -0.76 7.02
N ALA A 66 8.41 0.43 7.58
CA ALA A 66 7.35 1.43 7.61
C ALA A 66 7.11 1.97 6.19
N VAL A 67 5.85 2.20 5.84
CA VAL A 67 5.46 2.98 4.66
C VAL A 67 4.74 4.23 5.15
N GLU A 68 5.19 5.38 4.68
CA GLU A 68 4.51 6.65 4.94
C GLU A 68 3.23 6.70 4.10
N ASP A 69 2.09 6.94 4.76
CA ASP A 69 0.80 7.18 4.12
C ASP A 69 0.78 8.61 3.55
N PRO A 70 0.73 8.78 2.23
CA PRO A 70 0.80 10.10 1.61
C PRO A 70 -0.57 10.81 1.58
N ARG A 71 -1.63 10.22 2.14
CA ARG A 71 -2.95 10.88 2.22
C ARG A 71 -2.90 12.06 3.19
N PRO A 72 -3.67 13.13 2.92
CA PRO A 72 -3.82 14.24 3.85
C PRO A 72 -4.41 13.76 5.18
N ASP A 73 -4.15 14.50 6.25
CA ASP A 73 -4.81 14.22 7.51
C ASP A 73 -6.32 14.45 7.39
N PRO A 74 -7.15 13.54 7.93
CA PRO A 74 -8.59 13.67 7.86
C PRO A 74 -9.15 14.83 8.70
N GLU A 75 -8.30 15.54 9.46
CA GLU A 75 -8.66 16.67 10.31
C GLU A 75 -8.33 18.05 9.70
N GLU A 76 -7.80 18.12 8.46
CA GLU A 76 -7.62 19.37 7.69
C GLU A 76 -8.75 19.66 6.69
#